data_AF-A0A1M5VHD2-F1
#
_entry.id   AF-A0A1M5VHD2-F1
#
_cell.length_a   1.000
_cell.length_b   1.000
_cell.length_c   1.000
_cell.angle_alpha   90.00
_cell.angle_beta   90.00
_cell.angle_gamma   90.00
#
_symmetry.space_group_name_H-M   'P 1'
#
loop_
_entity.id
_entity.type
_entity.pdbx_description
1 polymer ?
#
loop_
_entity_poly.entity_id
_entity_poly.type
_entity_poly.pdbx_seq_one_letter_code
_entity_poly.pdbx_strand_id
1 'polypeptide(L)' 'MGIDASVRKNWIEIQKKHTVPVNAIGVKIKDSDSKTLKIWKDEGIDKFIKK' A
#
# COMPACT_ATOMS: atom_id res chain seq x y z
N MET A 1 -11.94 -8.76 5.12
CA MET A 1 -11.30 -9.42 3.97
C MET A 1 -9.83 -9.05 4.03
N GLY A 2 -9.00 -9.95 4.57
CA GLY A 2 -7.56 -9.73 4.59
C GLY A 2 -6.98 -10.06 3.21
N ILE A 3 -6.08 -9.22 2.72
CA ILE A 3 -5.23 -9.58 1.59
C ILE A 3 -4.27 -10.69 2.01
N ASP A 4 -3.85 -11.50 1.04
CA ASP A 4 -2.89 -12.57 1.30
C ASP A 4 -1.61 -12.02 1.95
N ALA A 5 -1.06 -12.76 2.92
CA ALA A 5 0.11 -12.33 3.68
C ALA A 5 1.35 -12.09 2.79
N SER A 6 1.48 -12.86 1.69
CA SER A 6 2.55 -12.71 0.71
C SER A 6 2.41 -11.39 -0.05
N VAL A 7 1.17 -11.06 -0.44
CA VAL A 7 0.84 -9.80 -1.10
C VAL A 7 1.12 -8.62 -0.17
N ARG A 8 0.70 -8.71 1.10
CA ARG A 8 0.97 -7.67 2.10
C ARG A 8 2.47 -7.44 2.28
N LYS A 9 3.26 -8.51 2.44
CA LYS A 9 4.72 -8.42 2.58
C LYS A 9 5.35 -7.73 1.37
N ASN A 10 5.00 -8.17 0.16
CA ASN A 10 5.48 -7.55 -1.07
C ASN A 10 5.07 -6.08 -1.17
N TRP A 11 3.82 -5.77 -0.82
CA TRP A 11 3.30 -4.40 -0.84
C TRP A 11 4.08 -3.48 0.11
N ILE A 12 4.43 -3.94 1.32
CA ILE A 12 5.27 -3.18 2.25
C ILE A 12 6.67 -2.94 1.65
N GLU A 13 7.29 -3.95 1.04
CA GLU A 13 8.61 -3.80 0.41
C GLU A 13 8.60 -2.82 -0.75
N ILE A 14 7.52 -2.81 -1.54
CA ILE A 14 7.29 -1.83 -2.57
C ILE A 14 7.08 -0.45 -1.94
N GLN A 15 6.18 -0.30 -0.98
CA GLN A 15 5.87 0.99 -0.34
C GLN A 15 7.11 1.67 0.23
N LYS A 16 8.03 0.92 0.85
CA LYS A 16 9.29 1.46 1.40
C LYS A 16 10.19 2.13 0.35
N LYS A 17 10.05 1.77 -0.93
CA LYS A 17 10.79 2.35 -2.05
C LYS A 17 10.15 3.64 -2.57
N HIS A 18 8.91 3.95 -2.17
CA HIS A 18 8.14 5.09 -2.65
C HIS A 18 7.80 6.07 -1.51
N THR A 19 7.84 7.37 -1.83
CA THR A 19 7.45 8.46 -0.92
C THR A 19 5.96 8.79 -0.99
N VAL A 20 5.20 8.07 -1.82
CA VAL A 20 3.78 8.28 -2.07
C VAL A 20 3.02 6.98 -1.85
N PRO A 21 1.71 7.03 -1.53
CA PRO A 21 0.90 5.82 -1.42
C PRO A 21 0.89 5.08 -2.76
N VAL A 22 1.36 3.83 -2.75
CA VAL A 22 1.35 2.93 -3.90
C VAL A 22 0.56 1.67 -3.57
N ASN A 23 0.01 1.01 -4.57
CA ASN A 23 -0.70 -0.26 -4.43
C ASN A 23 0.26 -1.46 -4.41
N ALA A 24 -0.27 -2.68 -4.29
CA ALA A 24 0.51 -3.92 -4.18
C ALA A 24 1.41 -4.24 -5.39
N ILE A 25 1.28 -3.49 -6.49
CA ILE A 25 2.09 -3.62 -7.70
C ILE A 25 2.97 -2.38 -7.95
N GLY A 26 3.04 -1.44 -7.01
CA GLY A 26 3.89 -0.24 -7.10
C GLY A 26 3.33 0.92 -7.91
N VAL A 27 2.06 0.85 -8.28
CA VAL A 27 1.37 1.97 -8.95
C VAL A 27 0.83 2.92 -7.89
N LYS A 28 1.07 4.22 -8.06
CA LYS A 28 0.54 5.25 -7.17
C LYS A 28 -0.98 5.11 -7.03
N ILE A 29 -1.45 5.03 -5.79
CA ILE A 29 -2.89 5.03 -5.48
C ILE A 29 -3.40 6.44 -5.80
N LYS A 30 -4.39 6.51 -6.69
CA LYS A 30 -5.09 7.77 -6.99
C LYS A 30 -6.14 8.03 -5.92
N ASP A 31 -6.45 9.29 -5.65
CA ASP A 31 -7.51 9.69 -4.70
C ASP A 31 -8.89 9.11 -5.08
N SER A 32 -9.15 8.94 -6.38
CA SER A 32 -10.36 8.29 -6.89
C SER A 32 -10.44 6.80 -6.54
N ASP A 33 -9.33 6.17 -6.15
CA ASP A 33 -9.26 4.75 -5.80
C ASP A 33 -9.38 4.56 -4.27
N SER A 34 -10.53 4.98 -3.74
CA SER A 34 -10.78 5.00 -2.30
C SER A 34 -10.78 3.62 -1.66
N LYS A 35 -11.06 2.56 -2.43
CA LYS A 35 -11.00 1.17 -1.95
C LYS A 35 -9.57 0.74 -1.67
N THR A 36 -8.66 0.88 -2.63
CA THR A 36 -7.25 0.52 -2.42
C THR A 36 -6.61 1.41 -1.38
N LEU A 37 -6.94 2.70 -1.34
CA LEU A 37 -6.47 3.62 -0.30
C LEU A 37 -6.91 3.18 1.10
N LYS A 38 -8.17 2.74 1.25
CA LYS A 38 -8.70 2.25 2.52
C LYS A 38 -7.99 0.97 2.96
N ILE A 39 -7.83 -0.01 2.07
CA ILE A 39 -7.11 -1.26 2.35
C ILE A 39 -5.67 -0.97 2.75
N TRP A 40 -5.00 -0.08 2.03
CA TRP A 40 -3.62 0.32 2.30
C TRP A 40 -3.45 0.91 3.72
N LYS A 41 -4.42 1.73 4.18
CA LYS A 41 -4.44 2.24 5.56
C LYS A 41 -4.81 1.17 6.59
N ASP A 42 -5.81 0.34 6.29
CA ASP A 42 -6.31 -0.71 7.18
C ASP A 42 -5.21 -1.75 7.49
N GLU A 43 -4.43 -2.10 6.45
CA GLU A 43 -3.28 -3.00 6.55
C GLU A 43 -2.04 -2.35 7.20
N GLY A 44 -2.10 -1.05 7.50
CA GLY A 44 -1.03 -0.27 8.14
C GLY A 44 0.19 -0.06 7.25
N ILE A 45 0.01 -0.09 5.93
CA ILE A 45 1.10 0.07 4.95
C ILE A 45 1.57 1.53 4.91
N ASP A 46 0.73 2.48 5.32
CA ASP A 46 1.04 3.90 5.40
C ASP A 46 2.26 4.23 6.26
N LYS A 47 2.48 3.47 7.32
CA LYS A 47 3.60 3.63 8.25
C LYS A 47 4.97 3.41 7.60
N PHE A 48 4.99 2.79 6.42
CA PHE A 48 6.21 2.49 5.68
C PHE A 48 6.51 3.48 4.54
N ILE A 49 5.73 4.56 4.41
CA ILE A 49 6.12 5.69 3.55
C ILE A 49 7.47 6.22 3.99
N LYS A 50 8.40 6.31 3.03
CA LYS A 50 9.70 6.94 3.26
C LYS A 50 9.48 8.44 3.50
N LYS A 51 9.84 8.92 4.70
CA LYS A 51 9.89 10.34 5.05
C LYS A 51 11.09 11.03 4.40
#